data_AF-A0A4C1U2C8-F1
#
_entry.id   AF-A0A4C1U2C8-F1
#
_cell.length_a   1.000
_cell.length_b   1.000
_cell.length_c   1.000
_cell.angle_alpha   90.00
_cell.angle_beta   90.00
_cell.angle_gamma   90.00
#
_symmetry.space_group_name_H-M   'P 1'
#
loop_
_entity.id
_entity.type
_entity.pdbx_description
1 polymer ?
#
loop_
_entity_poly.entity_id
_entity_poly.type
_entity_poly.pdbx_seq_one_letter_code
_entity_poly.pdbx_strand_id
1 'polypeptide(L)'
;MYGHAAANCHADPRCVKCLVPHWTRECSRTRESGEKPSCVNCLQQHTANYRGCPKAPKFLSYNRPKPNRPKMAIDDAEIAECLADSIETQCSHAFPPHDIAHINRIEEDVLQKTSLEPKDDLAPVSLCEVQTLVKSLNTRKAPGLDGTSNKAIKCFSIPLLSLLVAIFNACIKNCYFPPAWKEAEVIGIHKPGKPRDLPASYRPISLLSGLGKLFEKILKTRLSDHLLGKGLIIDEQFGFRPAHSCPQQVLRLVEYVSEGFETERSTVAVFFDVAKAFDRVWHAGLIYKLYSLQVPDRLIITNQNLSIVLSS
;
A
#
# COMPACT_ATOMS: atom_id res chain seq x y z
N MET A 1 -26.52 -14.03 -6.69
CA MET A 1 -25.83 -14.15 -8.00
C MET A 1 -25.63 -12.76 -8.59
N TYR A 2 -24.53 -12.10 -8.25
CA TYR A 2 -24.04 -10.92 -8.94
C TYR A 2 -22.58 -11.24 -9.31
N GLY A 3 -22.21 -11.12 -10.59
CA GLY A 3 -20.80 -11.29 -11.00
C GLY A 3 -20.49 -12.12 -12.25
N HIS A 4 -21.46 -12.46 -13.12
CA HIS A 4 -21.14 -13.04 -14.43
C HIS A 4 -21.21 -11.98 -15.53
N ALA A 5 -20.19 -11.94 -16.39
CA ALA A 5 -20.20 -11.17 -17.63
C ALA A 5 -21.22 -11.78 -18.60
N ALA A 6 -21.84 -10.97 -19.46
CA ALA A 6 -22.86 -11.40 -20.42
C ALA A 6 -22.42 -12.55 -21.34
N ALA A 7 -21.10 -12.72 -21.54
CA ALA A 7 -20.52 -13.78 -22.35
C ALA A 7 -20.56 -15.18 -21.69
N ASN A 8 -20.66 -15.27 -20.35
CA ASN A 8 -20.59 -16.53 -19.59
C ASN A 8 -21.89 -16.82 -18.81
N CYS A 9 -22.99 -16.19 -19.22
CA CYS A 9 -24.30 -16.40 -18.62
C CYS A 9 -25.06 -17.45 -19.43
N HIS A 10 -25.07 -18.71 -18.96
CA HIS A 10 -25.89 -19.78 -19.55
C HIS A 10 -27.40 -19.65 -19.27
N ALA A 11 -27.85 -18.54 -18.69
CA ALA A 11 -29.26 -18.26 -18.50
C ALA A 11 -29.82 -17.53 -19.72
N ASP A 12 -31.03 -17.92 -20.15
CA ASP A 12 -31.72 -17.25 -21.24
C ASP A 12 -31.88 -15.75 -20.97
N PRO A 13 -31.45 -14.87 -21.90
CA PRO A 13 -31.54 -13.44 -21.71
C PRO A 13 -33.02 -13.03 -21.62
N ARG A 14 -33.39 -12.33 -20.54
CA ARG A 14 -34.74 -11.74 -20.41
C ARG A 14 -34.72 -10.28 -20.83
N CYS A 15 -35.57 -9.92 -21.78
CA CYS A 15 -35.72 -8.56 -22.22
C CYS A 15 -36.25 -7.66 -21.08
N VAL A 16 -35.58 -6.54 -20.78
CA VAL A 16 -36.01 -5.61 -19.73
C VAL A 16 -37.24 -4.75 -20.11
N LYS A 17 -37.73 -4.87 -21.35
CA LYS A 17 -38.92 -4.18 -21.84
C LYS A 17 -40.18 -5.05 -21.81
N CYS A 18 -40.07 -6.35 -22.05
CA CYS A 18 -41.22 -7.28 -22.14
C CYS A 18 -41.10 -8.57 -21.34
N LEU A 19 -39.94 -8.85 -20.72
CA LEU A 19 -39.66 -10.05 -19.93
C LEU A 19 -39.63 -11.38 -20.71
N VAL A 20 -39.77 -11.33 -22.04
CA VAL A 20 -39.68 -12.50 -22.94
C VAL A 20 -38.20 -12.88 -23.16
N PRO A 21 -37.88 -14.18 -23.40
CA PRO A 21 -36.52 -14.65 -23.69
C PRO A 21 -35.97 -14.13 -25.03
N HIS A 22 -35.29 -12.99 -25.00
CA HIS A 22 -34.50 -12.43 -26.10
C HIS A 22 -33.66 -11.25 -25.60
N TRP A 23 -32.69 -10.79 -26.40
CA TRP A 23 -31.92 -9.61 -26.04
C TRP A 23 -32.74 -8.33 -26.14
N THR A 24 -32.55 -7.39 -25.20
CA THR A 24 -33.30 -6.12 -25.16
C THR A 24 -33.16 -5.29 -26.46
N ARG A 25 -32.01 -5.42 -27.14
CA ARG A 25 -31.73 -4.75 -28.44
C ARG A 25 -32.59 -5.28 -29.59
N GLU A 26 -33.06 -6.52 -29.50
CA GLU A 26 -33.91 -7.19 -30.49
C GLU A 26 -35.41 -6.98 -30.20
N CYS A 27 -35.75 -6.20 -29.16
CA CYS A 27 -37.15 -5.96 -28.79
C CYS A 27 -37.85 -5.00 -29.76
N SER A 28 -38.98 -5.44 -30.32
CA SER A 28 -39.90 -4.58 -31.08
C SER A 28 -40.56 -3.46 -30.26
N ARG A 29 -40.53 -3.54 -28.92
CA ARG A 29 -41.00 -2.46 -28.05
C ARG A 29 -40.05 -1.26 -28.11
N THR A 30 -40.54 -0.17 -28.66
CA THR A 30 -39.89 1.15 -28.64
C THR A 30 -40.53 2.03 -27.57
N ARG A 31 -39.89 3.17 -27.28
CA ARG A 31 -40.45 4.18 -26.36
C ARG A 31 -41.80 4.74 -26.85
N GLU A 32 -42.07 4.62 -28.14
CA GLU A 32 -43.26 5.12 -28.84
C GLU A 32 -44.42 4.11 -28.86
N SER A 33 -44.17 2.83 -28.55
CA SER A 33 -45.18 1.76 -28.60
C SER A 33 -46.29 1.86 -27.53
N GLY A 34 -46.22 2.83 -26.60
CA GLY A 34 -47.24 3.08 -25.58
C GLY A 34 -47.37 2.00 -24.48
N GLU A 35 -46.78 0.82 -24.67
CA GLU A 35 -46.78 -0.27 -23.69
C GLU A 35 -45.82 0.00 -22.53
N LYS A 36 -46.34 -0.02 -21.30
CA LYS A 36 -45.54 0.21 -20.09
C LYS A 36 -44.55 -0.94 -19.88
N PRO A 37 -43.26 -0.66 -19.60
CA PRO A 37 -42.26 -1.69 -19.36
C PRO A 37 -42.55 -2.44 -18.05
N SER A 38 -42.12 -3.70 -17.97
CA SER A 38 -42.29 -4.54 -16.78
C SER A 38 -40.97 -4.71 -16.03
N CYS A 39 -41.00 -4.53 -14.71
CA CYS A 39 -39.80 -4.56 -13.87
C CYS A 39 -39.35 -5.99 -13.59
N VAL A 40 -38.10 -6.33 -13.93
CA VAL A 40 -37.54 -7.67 -13.66
C VAL A 40 -37.48 -8.02 -12.16
N ASN A 41 -37.39 -7.01 -11.28
CA ASN A 41 -37.29 -7.24 -9.82
C ASN A 41 -38.65 -7.50 -9.13
N CYS A 42 -39.76 -6.95 -9.63
CA CYS A 42 -41.07 -7.02 -8.94
C CYS A 42 -42.28 -7.30 -9.86
N LEU A 43 -42.06 -7.43 -11.17
CA LEU A 43 -43.05 -7.72 -12.21
C LEU A 43 -44.14 -6.66 -12.39
N GLN A 44 -44.01 -5.48 -11.77
CA GLN A 44 -44.92 -4.35 -11.94
C GLN A 44 -44.60 -3.49 -13.16
N GLN A 45 -45.56 -2.64 -13.58
CA GLN A 45 -45.47 -1.76 -14.76
C GLN A 45 -44.55 -0.56 -14.53
N HIS A 46 -43.25 -0.80 -14.41
CA HIS A 46 -42.19 0.21 -14.44
C HIS A 46 -40.87 -0.42 -14.88
N THR A 47 -39.85 0.40 -15.15
CA THR A 47 -38.51 -0.08 -15.48
C THR A 47 -37.77 -0.64 -14.26
N ALA A 48 -36.80 -1.53 -14.48
CA ALA A 48 -36.00 -2.15 -13.40
C ALA A 48 -35.17 -1.14 -12.56
N ASN A 49 -34.89 0.04 -13.12
CA ASN A 49 -34.18 1.14 -12.46
C ASN A 49 -35.11 2.13 -11.73
N TYR A 50 -36.42 1.86 -11.67
CA TYR A 50 -37.37 2.70 -10.95
C TYR A 50 -37.06 2.69 -9.44
N ARG A 51 -36.72 3.86 -8.88
CA ARG A 51 -36.30 4.00 -7.48
C ARG A 51 -37.39 3.67 -6.45
N GLY A 52 -38.66 3.70 -6.85
CA GLY A 52 -39.79 3.32 -5.99
C GLY A 52 -40.08 1.82 -5.97
N CYS A 53 -39.30 0.99 -6.67
CA CYS A 53 -39.53 -0.46 -6.71
C CYS A 53 -39.26 -1.09 -5.34
N PRO A 54 -40.23 -1.82 -4.74
CA PRO A 54 -40.08 -2.40 -3.40
C PRO A 54 -39.03 -3.53 -3.33
N LYS A 55 -38.70 -4.15 -4.48
CA LYS A 55 -37.73 -5.23 -4.60
C LYS A 55 -36.41 -4.83 -5.28
N ALA A 56 -36.26 -3.58 -5.71
CA ALA A 56 -34.98 -3.13 -6.25
C ALA A 56 -33.92 -3.13 -5.13
N PRO A 57 -32.66 -3.52 -5.41
CA PRO A 57 -31.58 -3.40 -4.45
C PRO A 57 -31.49 -1.92 -4.03
N LYS A 58 -31.88 -1.63 -2.79
CA LYS A 58 -31.67 -0.30 -2.23
C LYS A 58 -30.16 -0.18 -2.05
N PHE A 59 -29.51 0.57 -2.93
CA PHE A 59 -28.17 1.06 -2.62
C PHE A 59 -28.31 1.81 -1.30
N LEU A 60 -27.74 1.25 -0.23
CA LEU A 60 -27.49 2.02 0.98
C LEU A 60 -26.64 3.18 0.53
N SER A 61 -27.25 4.35 0.32
CA SER A 61 -26.51 5.57 0.26
C SER A 61 -25.90 5.71 1.63
N TYR A 62 -24.64 5.28 1.78
CA TYR A 62 -23.80 5.90 2.78
C TYR A 62 -23.91 7.39 2.50
N ASN A 63 -24.64 8.08 3.38
CA ASN A 63 -24.57 9.53 3.47
C ASN A 63 -23.11 9.81 3.79
N ARG A 64 -22.29 10.00 2.74
CA ARG A 64 -21.07 10.77 2.92
C ARG A 64 -21.55 12.11 3.44
N PRO A 65 -21.10 12.56 4.62
CA PRO A 65 -21.28 13.95 5.01
C PRO A 65 -20.86 14.79 3.80
N LYS A 66 -21.70 15.72 3.35
CA LYS A 66 -21.22 16.75 2.43
C LYS A 66 -20.02 17.37 3.14
N PRO A 67 -18.79 17.32 2.58
CA PRO A 67 -17.69 18.00 3.22
C PRO A 67 -18.12 19.46 3.36
N ASN A 68 -17.99 20.00 4.58
CA ASN A 68 -18.03 21.45 4.77
C ASN A 68 -17.14 22.08 3.69
N ARG A 69 -17.58 23.20 3.09
CA ARG A 69 -16.72 23.96 2.17
C ARG A 69 -15.33 24.04 2.80
N PRO A 70 -14.27 23.51 2.14
CA PRO A 70 -12.95 23.59 2.73
C PRO A 70 -12.65 25.07 2.97
N LYS A 71 -12.22 25.42 4.19
CA LYS A 71 -11.59 26.72 4.43
C LYS A 71 -10.47 26.81 3.39
N MET A 72 -10.52 27.85 2.56
CA MET A 72 -9.48 28.08 1.58
C MET A 72 -8.27 28.55 2.36
N ALA A 73 -7.22 27.71 2.42
CA ALA A 73 -5.98 28.07 3.10
C ALA A 73 -5.40 29.32 2.43
N ILE A 74 -5.10 30.36 3.22
CA ILE A 74 -4.66 31.67 2.73
C ILE A 74 -3.15 31.89 2.86
N ASP A 75 -2.46 31.09 3.67
CA ASP A 75 -1.01 31.14 3.85
C ASP A 75 -0.37 29.73 3.90
N ASP A 76 0.98 29.70 3.87
CA ASP A 76 1.75 28.45 3.83
C ASP A 76 1.55 27.59 5.09
N ALA A 77 1.24 28.20 6.25
CA ALA A 77 1.00 27.47 7.49
C ALA A 77 -0.35 26.76 7.43
N GLU A 78 -1.41 27.44 7.01
CA GLU A 78 -2.74 26.84 6.81
C GLU A 78 -2.72 25.76 5.72
N ILE A 79 -1.89 25.91 4.67
CA ILE A 79 -1.70 24.87 3.65
C ILE A 79 -1.03 23.64 4.25
N ALA A 80 0.00 23.82 5.08
CA ALA A 80 0.70 22.73 5.75
C ALA A 80 -0.24 21.97 6.70
N GLU A 81 -1.06 22.68 7.49
CA GLU A 81 -2.08 22.07 8.35
C GLU A 81 -3.11 21.28 7.54
N CYS A 82 -3.65 21.84 6.46
CA CYS A 82 -4.60 21.13 5.59
C CYS A 82 -4.00 19.84 4.97
N LEU A 83 -2.70 19.86 4.66
CA LEU A 83 -1.99 18.67 4.19
C LEU A 83 -1.81 17.65 5.33
N ALA A 84 -1.44 18.10 6.53
CA ALA A 84 -1.27 17.26 7.72
C ALA A 84 -2.58 16.54 8.08
N ASP A 85 -3.68 17.26 8.21
CA ASP A 85 -5.03 16.69 8.46
C ASP A 85 -5.42 15.66 7.41
N SER A 86 -5.10 15.97 6.14
CA SER A 86 -5.37 15.06 5.03
C SER A 86 -4.55 13.78 5.13
N ILE A 87 -3.28 13.86 5.55
CA ILE A 87 -2.40 12.69 5.73
C ILE A 87 -2.89 11.85 6.92
N GLU A 88 -3.20 12.47 8.06
CA GLU A 88 -3.71 11.79 9.25
C GLU A 88 -4.99 11.00 8.93
N THR A 89 -5.94 11.65 8.24
CA THR A 89 -7.18 11.00 7.78
C THR A 89 -6.87 9.84 6.82
N GLN A 90 -5.80 9.92 6.03
CA GLN A 90 -5.43 8.85 5.11
C GLN A 90 -4.84 7.63 5.81
N CYS A 91 -4.14 7.84 6.92
CA CYS A 91 -3.52 6.81 7.76
C CYS A 91 -4.49 6.19 8.79
N SER A 92 -5.62 6.86 9.07
CA SER A 92 -6.65 6.35 9.98
C SER A 92 -7.43 5.15 9.39
N HIS A 93 -7.60 4.07 10.18
CA HIS A 93 -8.29 2.85 9.75
C HIS A 93 -9.77 3.11 9.43
N ALA A 94 -10.21 2.74 8.22
CA ALA A 94 -11.56 3.06 7.73
C ALA A 94 -12.55 1.88 7.75
N PHE A 95 -12.22 0.72 8.34
CA PHE A 95 -13.13 -0.43 8.34
C PHE A 95 -13.16 -1.22 9.65
N PRO A 96 -14.37 -1.64 10.04
CA PRO A 96 -14.70 -2.81 10.82
C PRO A 96 -13.64 -3.92 10.87
N PRO A 97 -12.97 -4.27 11.98
CA PRO A 97 -12.26 -5.53 12.03
C PRO A 97 -13.23 -6.69 11.73
N HIS A 98 -12.97 -7.47 10.67
CA HIS A 98 -13.86 -8.56 10.25
C HIS A 98 -13.83 -9.78 11.21
N ASP A 99 -12.74 -9.92 12.00
CA ASP A 99 -12.57 -10.97 13.02
C ASP A 99 -11.74 -10.45 14.20
N ILE A 100 -12.43 -9.91 15.21
CA ILE A 100 -11.82 -9.31 16.41
C ILE A 100 -11.06 -10.38 17.23
N ALA A 101 -11.60 -11.60 17.30
CA ALA A 101 -10.97 -12.66 18.09
C ALA A 101 -9.63 -13.09 17.48
N HIS A 102 -9.54 -13.18 16.16
CA HIS A 102 -8.26 -13.41 15.48
C HIS A 102 -7.26 -12.28 15.73
N ILE A 103 -7.69 -11.03 15.61
CA ILE A 103 -6.79 -9.87 15.80
C ILE A 103 -6.22 -9.85 17.21
N ASN A 104 -7.08 -9.99 18.23
CA ASN A 104 -6.63 -9.99 19.63
C ASN A 104 -5.60 -11.09 19.90
N ARG A 105 -5.83 -12.31 19.38
CA ARG A 105 -4.85 -13.42 19.50
C ARG A 105 -3.50 -13.09 18.88
N ILE A 106 -3.51 -12.46 17.70
CA ILE A 106 -2.28 -12.09 16.98
C ILE A 106 -1.55 -10.98 17.73
N GLU A 107 -2.26 -9.97 18.22
CA GLU A 107 -1.67 -8.88 19.01
C GLU A 107 -1.06 -9.40 20.32
N GLU A 108 -1.73 -10.34 20.99
CA GLU A 108 -1.23 -10.96 22.21
C GLU A 108 0.03 -11.83 21.96
N ASP A 109 0.05 -12.63 20.89
CA ASP A 109 1.24 -13.41 20.51
C ASP A 109 2.43 -12.51 20.14
N VAL A 110 2.17 -11.41 19.41
CA VAL A 110 3.21 -10.42 19.08
C VAL A 110 3.74 -9.75 20.34
N LEU A 111 2.88 -9.36 21.27
CA LEU A 111 3.30 -8.76 22.53
C LEU A 111 4.16 -9.72 23.37
N GLN A 112 3.76 -10.99 23.45
CA GLN A 112 4.55 -12.00 24.15
C GLN A 112 5.92 -12.19 23.51
N LYS A 113 5.99 -12.36 22.18
CA LYS A 113 7.25 -12.59 21.46
C LYS A 113 8.20 -11.40 21.53
N THR A 114 7.68 -10.18 21.40
CA THR A 114 8.49 -8.94 21.43
C THR A 114 9.01 -8.60 22.83
N SER A 115 8.38 -9.14 23.88
CA SER A 115 8.83 -8.99 25.27
C SER A 115 10.02 -9.87 25.66
N LEU A 116 10.34 -10.90 24.85
CA LEU A 116 11.45 -11.80 25.12
C LEU A 116 12.77 -11.22 24.64
N GLU A 117 13.86 -11.55 25.35
CA GLU A 117 15.20 -11.20 24.90
C GLU A 117 15.50 -11.83 23.52
N PRO A 118 16.04 -11.06 22.56
CA PRO A 118 16.36 -11.55 21.23
C PRO A 118 17.40 -12.67 21.31
N LYS A 119 17.08 -13.83 20.71
CA LYS A 119 17.94 -15.03 20.79
C LYS A 119 18.87 -15.19 19.58
N ASP A 120 18.77 -14.29 18.62
CA ASP A 120 19.48 -14.33 17.35
C ASP A 120 20.88 -13.70 17.42
N ASP A 121 21.77 -14.23 16.58
CA ASP A 121 23.11 -13.69 16.35
C ASP A 121 23.19 -13.07 14.95
N LEU A 122 22.74 -11.81 14.84
CA LEU A 122 22.89 -11.05 13.60
C LEU A 122 24.34 -10.64 13.42
N ALA A 123 24.89 -10.89 12.22
CA ALA A 123 26.23 -10.47 11.87
C ALA A 123 26.42 -8.94 12.11
N PRO A 124 27.53 -8.55 12.76
CA PRO A 124 27.78 -7.15 13.05
C PRO A 124 28.00 -6.35 11.77
N VAL A 125 27.63 -5.07 11.82
CA VAL A 125 27.95 -4.07 10.80
C VAL A 125 29.47 -3.92 10.73
N SER A 126 30.00 -3.99 9.52
CA SER A 126 31.43 -3.79 9.26
C SER A 126 31.72 -2.39 8.73
N LEU A 127 32.97 -1.94 8.89
CA LEU A 127 33.42 -0.67 8.29
C LEU A 127 33.32 -0.69 6.76
N CYS A 128 33.66 -1.82 6.13
CA CYS A 128 33.61 -1.97 4.67
C CYS A 128 32.17 -1.82 4.13
N GLU A 129 31.21 -2.41 4.84
CA GLU A 129 29.77 -2.27 4.54
C GLU A 129 29.36 -0.79 4.56
N VAL A 130 29.65 -0.08 5.66
CA VAL A 130 29.30 1.35 5.80
C VAL A 130 30.00 2.20 4.74
N GLN A 131 31.28 1.97 4.46
CA GLN A 131 32.02 2.68 3.41
C GLN A 131 31.38 2.50 2.04
N THR A 132 30.96 1.29 1.71
CA THR A 132 30.29 0.98 0.44
C THR A 132 28.96 1.72 0.33
N LEU A 133 28.17 1.72 1.41
CA LEU A 133 26.91 2.44 1.47
C LEU A 133 27.11 3.96 1.32
N VAL A 134 28.06 4.55 2.04
CA VAL A 134 28.39 5.98 1.96
C VAL A 134 28.84 6.36 0.55
N LYS A 135 29.71 5.57 -0.09
CA LYS A 135 30.14 5.80 -1.49
C LYS A 135 28.95 5.79 -2.47
N SER A 136 27.95 4.94 -2.22
CA SER A 136 26.75 4.81 -3.06
C SER A 136 25.73 5.95 -2.90
N LEU A 137 25.90 6.86 -1.93
CA LEU A 137 24.94 7.93 -1.67
C LEU A 137 24.79 8.87 -2.88
N ASN A 138 23.56 9.29 -3.17
CA ASN A 138 23.30 10.31 -4.18
C ASN A 138 23.42 11.70 -3.53
N THR A 139 24.40 12.49 -3.97
CA THR A 139 24.71 13.82 -3.41
C THR A 139 23.70 14.90 -3.74
N ARG A 140 22.76 14.64 -4.67
CA ARG A 140 21.69 15.57 -5.05
C ARG A 140 20.42 15.44 -4.21
N LYS A 141 20.42 14.57 -3.19
CA LYS A 141 19.28 14.40 -2.28
C LYS A 141 19.28 15.49 -1.22
N ALA A 142 18.10 16.02 -0.91
CA ALA A 142 17.91 16.96 0.19
C ALA A 142 18.23 16.28 1.55
N PRO A 143 18.82 17.03 2.50
CA PRO A 143 19.02 16.55 3.87
C PRO A 143 17.68 16.40 4.60
N GLY A 144 17.70 15.75 5.76
CA GLY A 144 16.58 15.80 6.70
C GLY A 144 16.70 17.00 7.64
N LEU A 145 15.93 16.98 8.73
CA LEU A 145 15.94 18.03 9.77
C LEU A 145 17.31 18.24 10.42
N ASP A 146 18.17 17.22 10.39
CA ASP A 146 19.56 17.28 10.90
C ASP A 146 20.51 18.12 10.03
N GLY A 147 20.05 18.63 8.88
CA GLY A 147 20.84 19.43 7.94
C GLY A 147 22.02 18.69 7.30
N THR A 148 22.19 17.40 7.58
CA THR A 148 23.38 16.64 7.18
C THR A 148 23.20 16.08 5.78
N SER A 149 23.76 16.78 4.79
CA SER A 149 23.66 16.37 3.39
C SER A 149 24.46 15.10 3.08
N ASN A 150 24.02 14.35 2.07
CA ASN A 150 24.78 13.20 1.55
C ASN A 150 26.18 13.59 1.05
N LYS A 151 26.38 14.85 0.63
CA LYS A 151 27.70 15.36 0.26
C LYS A 151 28.62 15.43 1.48
N ALA A 152 28.11 15.90 2.62
CA ALA A 152 28.86 15.94 3.88
C ALA A 152 29.21 14.52 4.37
N ILE A 153 28.23 13.60 4.34
CA ILE A 153 28.44 12.20 4.76
C ILE A 153 29.54 11.52 3.93
N LYS A 154 29.62 11.78 2.62
CA LYS A 154 30.71 11.26 1.77
C LYS A 154 32.10 11.76 2.13
N CYS A 155 32.19 12.89 2.84
CA CYS A 155 33.46 13.46 3.30
C CYS A 155 33.86 12.98 4.69
N PHE A 156 33.10 12.07 5.32
CA PHE A 156 33.43 11.55 6.64
C PHE A 156 34.76 10.77 6.62
N SER A 157 35.60 11.07 7.61
CA SER A 157 36.89 10.40 7.80
C SER A 157 36.72 8.96 8.31
N ILE A 158 37.75 8.13 8.17
CA ILE A 158 37.74 6.74 8.65
C ILE A 158 37.38 6.62 10.15
N PRO A 159 37.91 7.47 11.07
CA PRO A 159 37.49 7.45 12.47
C PRO A 159 36.00 7.74 12.65
N LEU A 160 35.45 8.70 11.91
CA LEU A 160 34.03 9.04 11.99
C LEU A 160 33.14 7.91 11.45
N LEU A 161 33.54 7.26 10.35
CA LEU A 161 32.85 6.07 9.85
C LEU A 161 32.92 4.90 10.85
N SER A 162 34.05 4.75 11.55
CA SER A 162 34.20 3.72 12.59
C SER A 162 33.29 3.99 13.79
N LEU A 163 33.10 5.27 14.16
CA LEU A 163 32.12 5.66 15.17
C LEU A 163 30.69 5.34 14.72
N LEU A 164 30.34 5.62 13.46
CA LEU A 164 29.03 5.24 12.92
C LEU A 164 28.80 3.72 12.98
N VAL A 165 29.81 2.91 12.66
CA VAL A 165 29.73 1.45 12.78
C VAL A 165 29.43 1.04 14.22
N ALA A 166 30.12 1.64 15.20
CA ALA A 166 29.87 1.37 16.62
C ALA A 166 28.43 1.75 17.02
N ILE A 167 27.93 2.90 16.55
CA ILE A 167 26.55 3.34 16.78
C ILE A 167 25.55 2.37 16.17
N PHE A 168 25.72 1.97 14.89
CA PHE A 168 24.80 1.04 14.23
C PHE A 168 24.79 -0.34 14.91
N ASN A 169 25.95 -0.84 15.32
CA ASN A 169 26.05 -2.09 16.07
C ASN A 169 25.38 -1.99 17.45
N ALA A 170 25.55 -0.87 18.16
CA ALA A 170 24.84 -0.63 19.40
C ALA A 170 23.32 -0.56 19.18
N CYS A 171 22.85 0.07 18.10
CA CYS A 171 21.43 0.11 17.75
C CYS A 171 20.86 -1.30 17.54
N ILE A 172 21.52 -2.15 16.73
CA ILE A 172 21.08 -3.53 16.49
C ILE A 172 21.12 -4.38 17.76
N LYS A 173 22.19 -4.25 18.55
CA LYS A 173 22.35 -5.01 19.80
C LYS A 173 21.25 -4.67 20.82
N ASN A 174 20.84 -3.41 20.89
CA ASN A 174 19.80 -2.96 21.81
C ASN A 174 18.40 -2.91 21.17
N CYS A 175 18.23 -3.44 19.95
CA CYS A 175 17.01 -3.34 19.15
C CYS A 175 16.44 -1.92 19.05
N TYR A 176 17.31 -0.92 19.02
CA TYR A 176 16.95 0.49 19.14
C TYR A 176 17.01 1.21 17.80
N PHE A 177 16.02 2.05 17.53
CA PHE A 177 16.05 2.99 16.42
C PHE A 177 15.97 4.43 16.94
N PRO A 178 17.00 5.26 16.76
CA PRO A 178 17.04 6.62 17.29
C PRO A 178 15.83 7.48 16.87
N PRO A 179 15.11 8.11 17.81
CA PRO A 179 13.98 9.00 17.51
C PRO A 179 14.33 10.12 16.53
N ALA A 180 15.50 10.75 16.70
CA ALA A 180 15.99 11.80 15.81
C ALA A 180 16.17 11.34 14.33
N TRP A 181 16.25 10.03 14.08
CA TRP A 181 16.30 9.49 12.71
C TRP A 181 14.93 9.15 12.14
N LYS A 182 13.88 9.17 12.97
CA LYS A 182 12.48 8.92 12.59
C LYS A 182 11.73 10.21 12.27
N GLU A 183 12.19 11.33 12.83
CA GLU A 183 11.66 12.65 12.53
C GLU A 183 11.96 13.04 11.08
N ALA A 184 10.94 13.59 10.41
CA ALA A 184 11.03 13.96 9.01
C ALA A 184 10.30 15.27 8.72
N GLU A 185 10.87 16.08 7.86
CA GLU A 185 10.16 17.19 7.22
C GLU A 185 9.29 16.62 6.09
N VAL A 186 7.99 16.89 6.10
CA VAL A 186 7.05 16.40 5.08
C VAL A 186 6.77 17.49 4.07
N ILE A 187 7.11 17.22 2.80
CA ILE A 187 6.88 18.15 1.69
C ILE A 187 5.84 17.56 0.73
N GLY A 188 4.83 18.35 0.37
CA GLY A 188 3.81 17.98 -0.61
C GLY A 188 4.29 18.20 -2.05
N ILE A 189 4.47 17.13 -2.83
CA ILE A 189 4.75 17.23 -4.28
C ILE A 189 3.43 17.16 -5.06
N HIS A 190 3.14 18.19 -5.84
CA HIS A 190 1.94 18.26 -6.67
C HIS A 190 1.89 17.13 -7.72
N LYS A 191 0.73 16.48 -7.84
CA LYS A 191 0.47 15.47 -8.87
C LYS A 191 0.23 16.16 -10.22
N PRO A 192 0.92 15.76 -11.30
CA PRO A 192 0.70 16.33 -12.62
C PRO A 192 -0.79 16.27 -13.02
N GLY A 193 -1.32 17.40 -13.52
CA GLY A 193 -2.68 17.50 -14.03
C GLY A 193 -3.80 17.48 -12.98
N LYS A 194 -3.50 17.61 -11.67
CA LYS A 194 -4.51 17.69 -10.60
C LYS A 194 -4.74 19.13 -10.11
N PRO A 195 -5.92 19.48 -9.57
CA PRO A 195 -6.19 20.81 -9.01
C PRO A 195 -5.26 21.14 -7.84
N ARG A 196 -4.77 22.38 -7.73
CA ARG A 196 -3.82 22.79 -6.67
C ARG A 196 -4.48 23.12 -5.32
N ASP A 197 -5.78 23.36 -5.35
CA ASP A 197 -6.63 23.72 -4.22
C ASP A 197 -7.08 22.51 -3.37
N LEU A 198 -6.69 21.28 -3.76
CA LEU A 198 -7.08 20.06 -3.07
C LEU A 198 -5.86 19.38 -2.42
N PRO A 199 -5.86 19.13 -1.09
CA PRO A 199 -4.79 18.40 -0.41
C PRO A 199 -4.49 17.02 -1.03
N ALA A 200 -5.54 16.31 -1.47
CA ALA A 200 -5.41 15.02 -2.13
C ALA A 200 -4.63 15.04 -3.46
N SER A 201 -4.40 16.24 -4.03
CA SER A 201 -3.58 16.44 -5.24
C SER A 201 -2.09 16.44 -4.97
N TYR A 202 -1.65 16.37 -3.72
CA TYR A 202 -0.24 16.33 -3.35
C TYR A 202 0.17 14.91 -2.94
N ARG A 203 1.46 14.59 -3.10
CA ARG A 203 2.10 13.39 -2.58
C ARG A 203 3.00 13.82 -1.41
N PRO A 204 2.78 13.31 -0.19
CA PRO A 204 3.71 13.58 0.90
C PRO A 204 5.06 12.90 0.62
N ILE A 205 6.15 13.62 0.83
CA ILE A 205 7.52 13.11 0.78
C ILE A 205 8.20 13.45 2.09
N SER A 206 8.65 12.42 2.81
CA SER A 206 9.36 12.57 4.08
C SER A 206 10.87 12.71 3.87
N LEU A 207 11.43 13.84 4.29
CA LEU A 207 12.86 14.09 4.32
C LEU A 207 13.46 13.61 5.65
N LEU A 208 13.78 12.32 5.70
CA LEU A 208 14.47 11.69 6.84
C LEU A 208 15.99 11.92 6.82
N SER A 209 16.61 11.82 8.00
CA SER A 209 18.07 11.87 8.21
C SER A 209 18.84 10.95 7.24
N GLY A 210 19.95 11.45 6.71
CA GLY A 210 20.85 10.66 5.86
C GLY A 210 21.49 9.49 6.62
N LEU A 211 21.78 9.68 7.92
CA LEU A 211 22.31 8.62 8.78
C LEU A 211 21.26 7.56 9.10
N GLY A 212 20.02 7.98 9.37
CA GLY A 212 18.88 7.08 9.53
C GLY A 212 18.66 6.19 8.29
N LYS A 213 18.72 6.78 7.09
CA LYS A 213 18.61 6.04 5.82
C LYS A 213 19.75 5.05 5.59
N LEU A 214 20.98 5.36 6.02
CA LEU A 214 22.08 4.41 5.96
C LEU A 214 21.81 3.21 6.85
N PHE A 215 21.34 3.45 8.08
CA PHE A 215 20.99 2.38 9.01
C PHE A 215 19.81 1.53 8.51
N GLU A 216 18.76 2.17 7.99
CA GLU A 216 17.63 1.48 7.36
C GLU A 216 18.09 0.60 6.19
N LYS A 217 19.01 1.08 5.36
CA LYS A 217 19.54 0.31 4.22
C LYS A 217 20.29 -0.94 4.68
N ILE A 218 21.01 -0.87 5.81
CA ILE A 218 21.67 -2.02 6.44
C ILE A 218 20.61 -3.05 6.88
N LEU A 219 19.59 -2.62 7.64
CA LEU A 219 18.50 -3.51 8.10
C LEU A 219 17.75 -4.15 6.94
N LYS A 220 17.41 -3.34 5.91
CA LYS A 220 16.76 -3.80 4.69
C LYS A 220 17.58 -4.85 3.96
N THR A 221 18.89 -4.67 3.88
CA THR A 221 19.79 -5.61 3.19
C THR A 221 19.76 -6.96 3.90
N ARG A 222 19.96 -6.98 5.22
CA ARG A 222 19.88 -8.22 6.02
C ARG A 222 18.51 -8.90 5.95
N LEU A 223 17.43 -8.12 5.98
CA LEU A 223 16.07 -8.66 5.82
C LEU A 223 15.89 -9.28 4.42
N SER A 224 16.37 -8.60 3.39
CA SER A 224 16.27 -9.08 2.00
C SER A 224 17.08 -10.36 1.81
N ASP A 225 18.30 -10.42 2.35
CA ASP A 225 19.18 -11.59 2.28
C ASP A 225 18.54 -12.80 2.98
N HIS A 226 17.91 -12.59 4.14
CA HIS A 226 17.17 -13.66 4.83
C HIS A 226 15.99 -14.17 4.01
N LEU A 227 15.14 -13.27 3.50
CA LEU A 227 13.94 -13.63 2.76
C LEU A 227 14.26 -14.32 1.42
N LEU A 228 15.26 -13.82 0.70
CA LEU A 228 15.69 -14.38 -0.58
C LEU A 228 16.50 -15.66 -0.38
N GLY A 229 17.42 -15.68 0.59
CA GLY A 229 18.25 -16.86 0.88
C GLY A 229 17.45 -18.07 1.32
N LYS A 230 16.30 -17.87 1.98
CA LYS A 230 15.35 -18.93 2.33
C LYS A 230 14.27 -19.20 1.27
N GLY A 231 14.28 -18.49 0.14
CA GLY A 231 13.26 -18.64 -0.92
C GLY A 231 11.83 -18.31 -0.46
N LEU A 232 11.68 -17.37 0.48
CA LEU A 232 10.37 -17.03 1.09
C LEU A 232 9.55 -16.06 0.24
N ILE A 233 10.16 -15.50 -0.81
CA ILE A 233 9.51 -14.62 -1.79
C ILE A 233 9.22 -15.45 -3.04
N ILE A 234 7.95 -15.48 -3.44
CA ILE A 234 7.51 -16.15 -4.67
C ILE A 234 8.18 -15.55 -5.91
N ASP A 235 8.41 -16.37 -6.93
CA ASP A 235 9.17 -15.93 -8.10
C ASP A 235 8.46 -14.90 -8.97
N GLU A 236 7.13 -14.86 -8.91
CA GLU A 236 6.28 -13.87 -9.57
C GLU A 236 6.33 -12.48 -8.95
N GLN A 237 6.97 -12.32 -7.78
CA GLN A 237 7.11 -11.02 -7.13
C GLN A 237 8.31 -10.25 -7.71
N PHE A 238 8.04 -9.37 -8.66
CA PHE A 238 9.07 -8.58 -9.34
C PHE A 238 9.29 -7.21 -8.68
N GLY A 239 8.26 -6.70 -8.02
CA GLY A 239 8.33 -5.42 -7.30
C GLY A 239 9.32 -5.48 -6.13
N PHE A 240 10.20 -4.49 -6.04
CA PHE A 240 11.19 -4.34 -4.96
C PHE A 240 12.19 -5.51 -4.82
N ARG A 241 12.28 -6.40 -5.81
CA ARG A 241 13.22 -7.54 -5.83
C ARG A 241 14.47 -7.20 -6.67
N PRO A 242 15.70 -7.50 -6.19
CA PRO A 242 16.90 -7.36 -7.00
C PRO A 242 16.83 -8.17 -8.30
N ALA A 243 17.45 -7.68 -9.37
CA ALA A 243 17.49 -8.31 -10.70
C ALA A 243 16.11 -8.54 -11.37
N HIS A 244 15.05 -7.93 -10.87
CA HIS A 244 13.72 -7.95 -11.46
C HIS A 244 13.28 -6.53 -11.85
N SER A 245 12.45 -6.43 -12.90
CA SER A 245 12.01 -5.14 -13.43
C SER A 245 10.59 -5.22 -13.99
N CYS A 246 9.92 -4.07 -14.08
CA CYS A 246 8.56 -4.00 -14.64
C CYS A 246 8.47 -4.55 -16.07
N PRO A 247 9.42 -4.26 -16.99
CA PRO A 247 9.38 -4.83 -18.34
C PRO A 247 9.45 -6.36 -18.36
N GLN A 248 10.25 -6.99 -17.48
CA GLN A 248 10.31 -8.45 -17.43
C GLN A 248 8.98 -9.06 -16.95
N GLN A 249 8.28 -8.41 -16.02
CA GLN A 249 6.95 -8.89 -15.59
C GLN A 249 5.90 -8.73 -16.69
N VAL A 250 5.99 -7.65 -17.48
CA VAL A 250 5.14 -7.46 -18.67
C VAL A 250 5.44 -8.53 -19.71
N LEU A 251 6.73 -8.84 -19.97
CA LEU A 251 7.13 -9.90 -20.90
C LEU A 251 6.54 -11.25 -20.48
N ARG A 252 6.66 -11.63 -19.21
CA ARG A 252 6.07 -12.86 -18.66
C ARG A 252 4.55 -12.93 -18.89
N LEU A 253 3.84 -11.82 -18.71
CA LEU A 253 2.40 -11.76 -18.97
C LEU A 253 2.10 -11.92 -20.47
N VAL A 254 2.89 -11.29 -21.35
CA VAL A 254 2.74 -11.43 -22.80
C VAL A 254 3.00 -12.86 -23.24
N GLU A 255 4.05 -13.51 -22.75
CA GLU A 255 4.36 -14.92 -23.03
C GLU A 255 3.21 -15.84 -22.61
N TYR A 256 2.66 -15.65 -21.40
CA TYR A 256 1.52 -16.43 -20.92
C TYR A 256 0.26 -16.24 -21.79
N VAL A 257 0.02 -15.02 -22.29
CA VAL A 257 -1.09 -14.74 -23.20
C VAL A 257 -0.85 -15.40 -24.56
N SER A 258 0.37 -15.32 -25.09
CA SER A 258 0.75 -15.94 -26.37
C SER A 258 0.64 -17.46 -26.34
N GLU A 259 1.11 -18.11 -25.28
CA GLU A 259 0.98 -19.57 -25.10
C GLU A 259 -0.49 -20.00 -25.05
N GLY A 260 -1.33 -19.22 -24.36
CA GLY A 260 -2.77 -19.44 -24.35
C GLY A 260 -3.38 -19.36 -25.76
N PHE A 261 -2.94 -18.40 -26.57
CA PHE A 261 -3.37 -18.27 -27.96
C PHE A 261 -2.92 -19.45 -28.83
N GLU A 262 -1.65 -19.86 -28.73
CA GLU A 262 -1.09 -20.99 -29.48
C GLU A 262 -1.75 -22.33 -29.14
N THR A 263 -2.25 -22.47 -27.91
CA THR A 263 -2.94 -23.68 -27.44
C THR A 263 -4.46 -23.61 -27.55
N GLU A 264 -5.00 -22.63 -28.30
CA GLU A 264 -6.43 -22.40 -28.51
C GLU A 264 -7.24 -22.24 -27.20
N ARG A 265 -6.60 -21.70 -26.15
CA ARG A 265 -7.22 -21.44 -24.85
C ARG A 265 -7.67 -19.98 -24.73
N SER A 266 -8.74 -19.77 -23.97
CA SER A 266 -9.15 -18.41 -23.57
C SER A 266 -8.36 -17.97 -22.34
N THR A 267 -7.53 -16.93 -22.48
CA THR A 267 -6.76 -16.34 -21.38
C THR A 267 -7.48 -15.14 -20.78
N VAL A 268 -7.62 -15.09 -19.45
CA VAL A 268 -8.24 -13.98 -18.72
C VAL A 268 -7.24 -13.40 -17.73
N ALA A 269 -7.08 -12.07 -17.75
CA ALA A 269 -6.26 -11.34 -16.79
C ALA A 269 -7.14 -10.62 -15.78
N VAL A 270 -6.83 -10.77 -14.49
CA VAL A 270 -7.49 -10.06 -13.39
C VAL A 270 -6.45 -9.20 -12.67
N PHE A 271 -6.70 -7.90 -12.61
CA PHE A 271 -5.80 -6.93 -11.99
C PHE A 271 -6.36 -6.46 -10.65
N PHE A 272 -5.54 -6.54 -9.61
CA PHE A 272 -5.85 -6.05 -8.28
C PHE A 272 -4.98 -4.83 -7.97
N ASP A 273 -5.60 -3.79 -7.43
CA ASP A 273 -4.90 -2.62 -6.90
C ASP A 273 -5.30 -2.40 -5.44
N VAL A 274 -4.31 -2.39 -4.55
CA VAL A 274 -4.51 -2.22 -3.11
C VAL A 274 -4.42 -0.74 -2.79
N ALA A 275 -5.56 -0.13 -2.52
CA ALA A 275 -5.63 1.29 -2.16
C ALA A 275 -4.85 1.56 -0.87
N LYS A 276 -3.84 2.44 -0.95
CA LYS A 276 -3.01 2.89 0.18
C LYS A 276 -2.31 1.74 0.91
N ALA A 277 -1.67 0.85 0.15
CA ALA A 277 -1.04 -0.36 0.69
C ALA A 277 -0.07 -0.11 1.85
N PHE A 278 0.71 0.98 1.83
CA PHE A 278 1.66 1.31 2.90
C PHE A 278 0.98 1.93 4.13
N ASP A 279 -0.03 2.78 3.93
CA ASP A 279 -0.72 3.48 5.03
C ASP A 279 -1.69 2.57 5.80
N ARG A 280 -2.02 1.40 5.25
CA ARG A 280 -3.04 0.48 5.78
C ARG A 280 -2.48 -0.86 6.25
N VAL A 281 -1.16 -0.96 6.42
CA VAL A 281 -0.53 -2.19 6.90
C VAL A 281 -1.00 -2.48 8.32
N TRP A 282 -1.47 -3.70 8.57
CA TRP A 282 -1.72 -4.19 9.91
C TRP A 282 -0.39 -4.58 10.56
N HIS A 283 0.18 -3.69 11.36
CA HIS A 283 1.53 -3.85 11.93
C HIS A 283 1.69 -5.14 12.75
N ALA A 284 0.73 -5.47 13.63
CA ALA A 284 0.79 -6.71 14.40
C ALA A 284 0.77 -7.95 13.49
N GLY A 285 -0.10 -7.98 12.48
CA GLY A 285 -0.14 -9.06 11.49
C GLY A 285 1.16 -9.19 10.69
N LEU A 286 1.79 -8.06 10.33
CA LEU A 286 3.10 -8.06 9.68
C LEU A 286 4.17 -8.66 10.58
N ILE A 287 4.26 -8.22 11.84
CA ILE A 287 5.23 -8.71 12.82
C ILE A 287 5.03 -10.22 13.07
N TYR A 288 3.79 -10.66 13.27
CA TYR A 288 3.44 -12.07 13.40
C TYR A 288 3.91 -12.90 12.20
N LYS A 289 3.73 -12.37 10.98
CA LYS A 289 4.19 -13.03 9.76
C LYS A 289 5.71 -13.11 9.69
N LEU A 290 6.43 -12.05 10.10
CA LEU A 290 7.90 -12.07 10.15
C LEU A 290 8.44 -13.12 11.12
N TYR A 291 7.83 -13.27 12.30
CA TYR A 291 8.16 -14.35 13.23
C TYR A 291 7.87 -15.73 12.63
N SER A 292 6.73 -15.89 11.95
CA SER A 292 6.38 -17.15 11.27
C SER A 292 7.36 -17.51 10.15
N LEU A 293 7.96 -16.51 9.51
CA LEU A 293 9.01 -16.65 8.50
C LEU A 293 10.42 -16.81 9.12
N GLN A 294 10.50 -16.94 10.44
CA GLN A 294 11.73 -17.09 11.21
C GLN A 294 12.74 -15.98 10.92
N VAL A 295 12.27 -14.75 10.69
CA VAL A 295 13.14 -13.58 10.57
C VAL A 295 13.82 -13.34 11.92
N PRO A 296 15.11 -12.99 11.96
CA PRO A 296 15.83 -12.71 13.21
C PRO A 296 15.11 -11.66 14.07
N ASP A 297 14.91 -11.97 15.36
CA ASP A 297 14.22 -11.14 16.36
C ASP A 297 14.71 -9.69 16.37
N ARG A 298 16.03 -9.46 16.34
CA ARG A 298 16.63 -8.12 16.31
C ARG A 298 16.20 -7.32 15.09
N LEU A 299 16.05 -7.95 13.92
CA LEU A 299 15.52 -7.26 12.74
C LEU A 299 14.05 -6.89 12.95
N ILE A 300 13.24 -7.80 13.49
CA ILE A 300 11.82 -7.56 13.73
C ILE A 300 11.63 -6.39 14.71
N ILE A 301 12.26 -6.46 15.88
CA ILE A 301 12.08 -5.48 16.96
C ILE A 301 12.66 -4.11 16.54
N THR A 302 13.83 -4.08 15.90
CA THR A 302 14.40 -2.81 15.41
C THR A 302 13.52 -2.15 14.34
N ASN A 303 12.91 -2.93 13.43
CA ASN A 303 11.99 -2.40 12.42
C ASN A 303 10.63 -1.99 13.02
N GLN A 304 10.16 -2.65 14.08
CA GLN A 304 9.00 -2.19 14.82
C GLN A 304 9.28 -0.79 15.41
N ASN A 305 10.46 -0.59 15.98
CA ASN A 305 10.89 0.70 16.52
C ASN A 305 11.13 1.79 15.46
N LEU A 306 11.29 1.41 14.19
CA LEU A 306 11.36 2.32 13.03
C LEU A 306 9.98 2.84 12.61
N SER A 307 8.90 2.07 12.83
CA SER A 307 7.55 2.47 12.41
C SER A 307 7.23 3.85 13.00
N ILE A 308 7.00 4.80 12.09
CA ILE A 308 6.86 6.22 12.39
C ILE A 308 5.73 6.37 13.41
N VAL A 309 6.06 6.91 14.58
CA VAL A 309 5.07 7.56 15.42
C VAL A 309 4.68 8.80 14.62
N LEU A 310 3.53 8.74 13.93
CA LEU A 310 2.84 9.96 13.52
C LEU A 310 2.32 10.56 14.82
N SER A 311 3.19 11.25 15.55
CA SER A 311 2.75 12.11 16.63
C SER A 311 2.12 13.31 15.96
N SER A 312 0.79 13.31 15.99
CA SER A 312 -0.09 14.47 15.87
C SER A 312 0.45 15.68 16.63
#